data_AF-A0AAX3FMR5-F1
#
_entry.id   AF-A0AAX3FMR5-F1
#
_cell.length_a   1.000
_cell.length_b   1.000
_cell.length_c   1.000
_cell.angle_alpha   90.00
_cell.angle_beta   90.00
_cell.angle_gamma   90.00
#
_symmetry.space_group_name_H-M   'P 1'
#
loop_
_entity.id
_entity.type
_entity.pdbx_description
1 polymer ?
#
loop_
_entity_poly.entity_id
_entity_poly.type
_entity_poly.pdbx_seq_one_letter_code
_entity_poly.pdbx_strand_id
1 'polypeptide(L)'
;MNYHIDWLTIEQDFGFEIPESTLASIFDFGVIGIHLDTGEVQQGIRTGKYRHKGSYCDEVSIKVSGSVIRMEGNPSRWNKVENVLGFTDIDSCVSCFNNILFSLKLPLFTRCTEIFHGQGKDGEKVRTFSNGAIIKRLDITTNVSVGRGNERTFLKALSQMRYRNSIGRLHTNGCTVDWLSAKGNANLIYPSCYIKHEELLIHSFDKIKNKFGFDSKEFTYYKKVYDYCEENGVVRFEQKLKSRYLQREGLCYWGLSDFSGLEALQKGFLDMYRRLSVSEVKLETIAEQLVSEGIVDTLRKANTTAYYAMLWANGQNLFLKEAQFKLHRARLRKIGIDIANPCDIEKFQAVRVISCEQIFVKPFKAPDFYQYPSNMPKLRLIA
;
A
#
# COMPACT_ATOMS: atom_id res chain seq x y z
N MET A 1 10.54 13.55 -0.46
CA MET A 1 9.59 12.48 -0.08
C MET A 1 9.63 11.41 -1.16
N ASN A 2 10.04 10.19 -0.81
CA ASN A 2 10.20 9.09 -1.76
C ASN A 2 8.94 8.21 -1.92
N TYR A 3 7.74 8.74 -1.69
CA TYR A 3 6.48 8.00 -1.88
C TYR A 3 5.35 8.92 -2.34
N HIS A 4 4.30 8.33 -2.92
CA HIS A 4 3.02 8.97 -3.20
C HIS A 4 1.87 8.20 -2.55
N ILE A 5 0.68 8.78 -2.54
CA ILE A 5 -0.52 8.23 -1.90
C ILE A 5 -1.47 7.73 -2.99
N ASP A 6 -1.74 6.42 -3.01
CA ASP A 6 -2.61 5.78 -4.00
C ASP A 6 -4.05 5.61 -3.51
N TRP A 7 -4.29 5.63 -2.21
CA TRP A 7 -5.64 5.47 -1.67
C TRP A 7 -5.81 6.24 -0.38
N LEU A 8 -6.97 6.87 -0.24
CA LEU A 8 -7.41 7.51 0.99
C LEU A 8 -8.83 7.03 1.30
N THR A 9 -9.05 6.57 2.53
CA THR A 9 -10.38 6.51 3.12
C THR A 9 -10.40 7.45 4.31
N ILE A 10 -11.33 8.40 4.30
CA ILE A 10 -11.47 9.42 5.33
C ILE A 10 -12.94 9.55 5.73
N GLU A 11 -13.19 9.89 6.98
CA GLU A 11 -14.53 9.97 7.57
C GLU A 11 -14.58 11.11 8.57
N GLN A 12 -15.67 11.87 8.58
CA GLN A 12 -15.91 12.90 9.58
C GLN A 12 -17.36 12.86 10.02
N ASP A 13 -17.56 12.98 11.33
CA ASP A 13 -18.84 13.33 11.91
C ASP A 13 -18.94 14.86 11.97
N PHE A 14 -19.93 15.43 11.29
CA PHE A 14 -20.12 16.87 11.22
C PHE A 14 -20.94 17.43 12.38
N GLY A 15 -21.54 16.57 13.21
CA GLY A 15 -22.39 16.99 14.33
C GLY A 15 -23.74 17.57 13.93
N PHE A 16 -24.08 17.59 12.63
CA PHE A 16 -25.38 17.99 12.11
C PHE A 16 -25.83 17.04 11.01
N GLU A 17 -27.15 16.86 10.87
CA GLU A 17 -27.71 16.04 9.81
C GLU A 17 -27.49 16.69 8.44
N ILE A 18 -27.06 15.89 7.46
CA ILE A 18 -26.89 16.37 6.09
C ILE A 18 -28.29 16.64 5.50
N PRO A 19 -28.54 17.84 4.92
CA PRO A 19 -29.85 18.20 4.42
C PRO A 19 -30.43 17.17 3.43
N GLU A 20 -31.70 16.80 3.60
CA GLU A 20 -32.38 15.82 2.75
C GLU A 20 -32.37 16.23 1.28
N SER A 21 -32.50 17.53 0.98
CA SER A 21 -32.43 18.06 -0.38
C SER A 21 -31.07 17.82 -1.04
N THR A 22 -29.98 17.94 -0.28
CA THR A 22 -28.63 17.59 -0.74
C THR A 22 -28.51 16.10 -0.96
N LEU A 23 -29.01 15.27 -0.03
CA LEU A 23 -28.97 13.82 -0.16
C LEU A 23 -29.78 13.33 -1.38
N ALA A 24 -30.99 13.83 -1.58
CA ALA A 24 -31.85 13.48 -2.71
C ALA A 24 -31.25 13.89 -4.06
N SER A 25 -30.35 14.88 -4.09
CA SER A 25 -29.63 15.27 -5.32
C SER A 25 -28.49 14.31 -5.71
N ILE A 26 -28.08 13.40 -4.81
CA ILE A 26 -26.92 12.52 -4.98
C ILE A 26 -27.32 11.04 -4.91
N PHE A 27 -28.25 10.70 -4.02
CA PHE A 27 -28.62 9.33 -3.67
C PHE A 27 -30.07 9.05 -4.05
N ASP A 28 -30.30 7.95 -4.76
CA ASP A 28 -31.64 7.53 -5.16
C ASP A 28 -32.44 6.88 -4.01
N PHE A 29 -31.75 6.43 -2.95
CA PHE A 29 -32.36 5.70 -1.85
C PHE A 29 -31.59 5.87 -0.53
N GLY A 30 -32.35 5.96 0.57
CA GLY A 30 -31.84 6.02 1.94
C GLY A 30 -32.67 5.13 2.87
N VAL A 31 -32.06 4.70 3.97
CA VAL A 31 -32.70 3.86 4.99
C VAL A 31 -32.67 4.57 6.33
N ILE A 32 -33.79 4.52 7.04
CA ILE A 32 -33.89 4.89 8.44
C ILE A 32 -34.21 3.60 9.22
N GLY A 33 -33.43 3.33 10.26
CA GLY A 33 -33.64 2.16 11.11
C GLY A 33 -34.71 2.43 12.15
N ILE A 34 -35.49 1.41 12.53
CA ILE A 34 -36.39 1.46 13.68
C ILE A 34 -35.93 0.38 14.65
N HIS A 35 -35.77 0.74 15.92
CA HIS A 35 -35.51 -0.20 16.99
C HIS A 35 -36.80 -0.99 17.27
N LEU A 36 -36.83 -2.28 16.94
CA LEU A 36 -38.06 -3.09 17.00
C LEU A 36 -38.61 -3.24 18.43
N ASP A 37 -37.73 -3.24 19.43
CA ASP A 37 -38.12 -3.43 20.82
C ASP A 37 -38.71 -2.15 21.45
N THR A 38 -38.28 -0.96 20.97
CA THR A 38 -38.69 0.35 21.54
C THR A 38 -39.59 1.16 20.62
N GLY A 39 -39.65 0.83 19.33
CA GLY A 39 -40.29 1.63 18.30
C GLY A 39 -39.54 2.92 17.94
N GLU A 40 -38.38 3.19 18.56
CA GLU A 40 -37.63 4.42 18.33
C GLU A 40 -37.01 4.44 16.93
N VAL A 41 -37.23 5.54 16.23
CA VAL A 41 -36.63 5.79 14.92
C VAL A 41 -35.20 6.26 15.12
N GLN A 42 -34.26 5.59 14.47
CA GLN A 42 -32.86 5.97 14.49
C GLN A 42 -32.68 7.34 13.81
N GLN A 43 -31.95 8.24 14.46
CA GLN A 43 -31.64 9.54 13.86
C GLN A 43 -30.74 9.41 12.62
N GLY A 44 -30.99 10.29 11.65
CA GLY A 44 -30.24 10.41 10.41
C GLY A 44 -30.49 9.34 9.34
N ILE A 45 -30.46 9.77 8.08
CA ILE A 45 -30.55 8.88 6.91
C ILE A 45 -29.23 8.15 6.69
N ARG A 46 -29.30 6.82 6.47
CA ARG A 46 -28.17 6.02 6.01
C ARG A 46 -28.29 5.75 4.53
N THR A 47 -27.29 6.11 3.76
CA THR A 47 -27.30 5.91 2.31
C THR A 47 -26.56 4.63 1.91
N GLY A 48 -26.84 4.16 0.69
CA GLY A 48 -25.93 3.27 -0.02
C GLY A 48 -24.58 3.93 -0.34
N LYS A 49 -23.68 3.18 -0.97
CA LYS A 49 -22.45 3.74 -1.53
C LYS A 49 -22.78 4.44 -2.85
N TYR A 50 -22.69 5.77 -2.87
CA TYR A 50 -22.67 6.53 -4.11
C TYR A 50 -21.29 6.43 -4.74
N ARG A 51 -21.25 6.22 -6.06
CA ARG A 51 -20.03 6.08 -6.85
C ARG A 51 -19.92 7.29 -7.76
N HIS A 52 -19.18 8.29 -7.32
CA HIS A 52 -18.95 9.49 -8.11
C HIS A 52 -17.84 9.20 -9.13
N LYS A 53 -18.21 9.26 -10.42
CA LYS A 53 -17.29 8.99 -11.52
C LYS A 53 -16.62 10.27 -11.98
N GLY A 54 -15.31 10.24 -12.07
CA GLY A 54 -14.53 11.30 -12.70
C GLY A 54 -14.46 11.12 -14.22
N SER A 55 -13.60 11.93 -14.83
CA SER A 55 -13.52 12.04 -16.28
C SER A 55 -13.00 10.77 -16.96
N TYR A 56 -12.16 9.96 -16.30
CA TYR A 56 -11.31 8.94 -16.92
C TYR A 56 -11.46 7.55 -16.28
N CYS A 57 -12.68 7.18 -15.90
CA CYS A 57 -13.02 5.91 -15.20
C CYS A 57 -12.48 5.83 -13.77
N ASP A 58 -11.93 6.93 -13.27
CA ASP A 58 -11.73 7.16 -11.86
C ASP A 58 -13.07 7.22 -11.14
N GLU A 59 -13.10 6.65 -9.94
CA GLU A 59 -14.29 6.58 -9.10
C GLU A 59 -13.87 6.79 -7.66
N VAL A 60 -14.64 7.62 -6.97
CA VAL A 60 -14.61 7.74 -5.51
C VAL A 60 -15.97 7.31 -4.98
N SER A 61 -15.96 6.64 -3.84
CA SER A 61 -17.19 6.25 -3.16
C SER A 61 -17.47 7.18 -2.00
N ILE A 62 -18.72 7.62 -1.90
CA ILE A 62 -19.23 8.44 -0.81
C ILE A 62 -20.37 7.68 -0.14
N LYS A 63 -20.38 7.68 1.18
CA LYS A 63 -21.46 7.15 2.01
C LYS A 63 -21.79 8.16 3.10
N VAL A 64 -23.09 8.39 3.30
CA VAL A 64 -23.60 9.20 4.41
C VAL A 64 -24.30 8.32 5.42
N SER A 65 -24.14 8.60 6.70
CA SER A 65 -24.81 7.93 7.81
C SER A 65 -25.12 8.95 8.89
N GLY A 66 -26.30 9.56 8.80
CA GLY A 66 -26.67 10.72 9.62
C GLY A 66 -25.73 11.89 9.38
N SER A 67 -25.03 12.33 10.43
CA SER A 67 -24.02 13.40 10.38
C SER A 67 -22.65 12.96 9.86
N VAL A 68 -22.45 11.66 9.60
CA VAL A 68 -21.15 11.11 9.21
C VAL A 68 -21.06 11.00 7.69
N ILE A 69 -20.04 11.64 7.10
CA ILE A 69 -19.65 11.41 5.71
C ILE A 69 -18.37 10.59 5.68
N ARG A 70 -18.40 9.51 4.91
CA ARG A 70 -17.23 8.70 4.59
C ARG A 70 -16.95 8.74 3.09
N MET A 71 -15.71 9.04 2.74
CA MET A 71 -15.24 9.05 1.37
C MET A 71 -14.04 8.12 1.20
N GLU A 72 -14.02 7.34 0.12
CA GLU A 72 -12.90 6.46 -0.21
C GLU A 72 -12.60 6.42 -1.71
N GLY A 73 -11.32 6.37 -2.06
CA GLY A 73 -10.88 6.28 -3.44
C GLY A 73 -9.41 6.64 -3.63
N ASN A 74 -9.00 6.78 -4.89
CA ASN A 74 -7.64 7.19 -5.25
C ASN A 74 -7.63 8.69 -5.65
N PRO A 75 -7.22 9.61 -4.75
CA PRO A 75 -7.13 11.03 -5.09
C PRO A 75 -6.06 11.31 -6.16
N SER A 76 -4.97 10.54 -6.18
CA SER A 76 -3.86 10.69 -7.14
C SER A 76 -4.21 10.29 -8.56
N ARG A 77 -5.25 9.48 -8.75
CA ARG A 77 -5.80 9.09 -10.05
C ARG A 77 -6.96 10.01 -10.48
N TRP A 78 -7.50 10.83 -9.59
CA TRP A 78 -8.64 11.68 -9.91
C TRP A 78 -8.32 12.58 -11.11
N ASN A 79 -9.20 12.59 -12.11
CA ASN A 79 -9.03 13.27 -13.39
C ASN A 79 -7.77 12.87 -14.19
N LYS A 80 -7.29 11.64 -14.01
CA LYS A 80 -6.21 11.01 -14.79
C LYS A 80 -6.61 9.61 -15.28
N VAL A 81 -6.05 9.22 -16.42
CA VAL A 81 -6.27 7.88 -17.02
C VAL A 81 -5.46 6.77 -16.34
N GLU A 82 -4.33 7.13 -15.71
CA GLU A 82 -3.36 6.21 -15.11
C GLU A 82 -2.99 6.64 -13.67
N ASN A 83 -2.23 5.78 -13.00
CA ASN A 83 -1.84 5.95 -11.60
C ASN A 83 -0.43 5.43 -11.38
N VAL A 84 0.59 6.00 -12.00
CA VAL A 84 2.02 5.67 -11.79
C VAL A 84 2.65 6.57 -10.71
N LEU A 85 2.31 7.84 -10.66
CA LEU A 85 2.71 8.80 -9.61
C LEU A 85 1.51 9.61 -9.17
N GLY A 86 1.61 10.13 -7.94
CA GLY A 86 0.51 10.76 -7.25
C GLY A 86 0.92 11.91 -6.36
N PHE A 87 -0.04 12.38 -5.55
CA PHE A 87 0.21 13.33 -4.47
C PHE A 87 1.13 12.71 -3.43
N THR A 88 2.03 13.53 -2.89
CA THR A 88 3.06 13.11 -1.92
C THR A 88 2.71 13.50 -0.48
N ASP A 89 1.68 14.30 -0.30
CA ASP A 89 1.21 14.80 0.99
C ASP A 89 -0.30 14.59 1.15
N ILE A 90 -0.73 14.43 2.40
CA ILE A 90 -2.12 14.13 2.74
C ILE A 90 -3.02 15.34 2.51
N ASP A 91 -2.51 16.55 2.70
CA ASP A 91 -3.30 17.78 2.53
C ASP A 91 -3.78 17.95 1.09
N SER A 92 -2.93 17.64 0.10
CA SER A 92 -3.28 17.60 -1.31
C SER A 92 -4.33 16.53 -1.61
N CYS A 93 -4.22 15.35 -0.99
CA CYS A 93 -5.23 14.29 -1.12
C CYS A 93 -6.59 14.71 -0.55
N VAL A 94 -6.62 15.31 0.64
CA VAL A 94 -7.86 15.78 1.26
C VAL A 94 -8.44 16.97 0.49
N SER A 95 -7.60 17.85 -0.05
CA SER A 95 -8.03 18.96 -0.92
C SER A 95 -8.72 18.43 -2.19
N CYS A 96 -8.19 17.36 -2.80
CA CYS A 96 -8.86 16.69 -3.92
C CYS A 96 -10.26 16.18 -3.54
N PHE A 97 -10.39 15.54 -2.37
CA PHE A 97 -11.68 15.05 -1.88
C PHE A 97 -12.64 16.21 -1.54
N ASN A 98 -12.15 17.28 -0.92
CA ASN A 98 -12.94 18.47 -0.63
C ASN A 98 -13.44 19.16 -1.89
N ASN A 99 -12.65 19.22 -2.96
CA ASN A 99 -13.13 19.73 -4.25
C ASN A 99 -14.31 18.92 -4.81
N ILE A 100 -14.28 17.60 -4.63
CA ILE A 100 -15.38 16.71 -5.04
C ILE A 100 -16.60 16.95 -4.16
N LEU A 101 -16.45 16.96 -2.83
CA LEU A 101 -17.54 17.23 -1.90
C LEU A 101 -18.18 18.59 -2.16
N PHE A 102 -17.37 19.62 -2.41
CA PHE A 102 -17.84 20.95 -2.79
C PHE A 102 -18.70 20.92 -4.05
N SER A 103 -18.27 20.21 -5.10
CA SER A 103 -19.05 20.07 -6.33
C SER A 103 -20.40 19.36 -6.13
N LEU A 104 -20.49 18.52 -5.10
CA LEU A 104 -21.69 17.80 -4.69
C LEU A 104 -22.49 18.55 -3.61
N LYS A 105 -22.08 19.77 -3.23
CA LYS A 105 -22.70 20.56 -2.15
C LYS A 105 -22.73 19.84 -0.80
N LEU A 106 -21.80 18.92 -0.57
CA LEU A 106 -21.61 18.24 0.72
C LEU A 106 -20.65 19.04 1.61
N PRO A 107 -20.78 18.97 2.95
CA PRO A 107 -19.81 19.52 3.88
C PRO A 107 -18.38 19.04 3.61
N LEU A 108 -17.41 19.93 3.79
CA LEU A 108 -15.99 19.68 3.51
C LEU A 108 -15.29 19.11 4.74
N PHE A 109 -14.36 18.18 4.55
CA PHE A 109 -13.52 17.70 5.63
C PHE A 109 -12.70 18.83 6.24
N THR A 110 -12.65 18.88 7.58
CA THR A 110 -11.87 19.85 8.36
C THR A 110 -10.74 19.15 9.12
N ARG A 111 -9.67 19.90 9.41
CA ARG A 111 -8.59 19.42 10.25
C ARG A 111 -9.09 19.18 11.67
N CYS A 112 -8.65 18.08 12.27
CA CYS A 112 -8.71 17.84 13.70
C CYS A 112 -7.91 18.94 14.42
N THR A 113 -8.47 19.48 15.50
CA THR A 113 -7.77 20.39 16.41
C THR A 113 -7.74 19.86 17.83
N GLU A 114 -8.68 18.97 18.19
CA GLU A 114 -8.74 18.36 19.51
C GLU A 114 -9.09 16.86 19.43
N ILE A 115 -8.63 16.09 20.43
CA ILE A 115 -8.98 14.68 20.62
C ILE A 115 -9.75 14.57 21.93
N PHE A 116 -10.94 13.96 21.86
CA PHE A 116 -11.81 13.74 22.99
C PHE A 116 -11.74 12.27 23.42
N HIS A 117 -11.89 12.06 24.73
CA HIS A 117 -11.92 10.74 25.35
C HIS A 117 -13.33 10.50 25.91
N GLY A 118 -14.09 9.64 25.25
CA GLY A 118 -15.42 9.25 25.71
C GLY A 118 -15.33 8.33 26.94
N GLN A 119 -16.19 8.56 27.92
CA GLN A 119 -16.37 7.64 29.04
C GLN A 119 -17.05 6.35 28.54
N GLY A 120 -16.41 5.20 28.75
CA GLY A 120 -16.98 3.88 28.51
C GLY A 120 -17.59 3.30 29.78
N LYS A 121 -18.33 2.19 29.66
CA LYS A 121 -18.71 1.38 30.83
C LYS A 121 -17.45 0.81 31.49
N ASP A 122 -17.50 0.55 32.81
CA ASP A 122 -16.37 0.00 33.56
C ASP A 122 -15.80 -1.25 32.86
N GLY A 123 -14.49 -1.20 32.55
CA GLY A 123 -13.76 -2.26 31.85
C GLY A 123 -13.72 -2.17 30.32
N GLU A 124 -14.46 -1.26 29.68
CA GLU A 124 -14.35 -1.01 28.23
C GLU A 124 -13.17 -0.09 27.89
N LYS A 125 -12.59 -0.29 26.70
CA LYS A 125 -11.58 0.63 26.17
C LYS A 125 -12.20 2.01 25.93
N VAL A 126 -11.55 3.05 26.48
CA VAL A 126 -11.86 4.45 26.20
C VAL A 126 -11.94 4.68 24.70
N ARG A 127 -13.08 5.17 24.23
CA ARG A 127 -13.28 5.52 22.81
C ARG A 127 -12.74 6.92 22.60
N THR A 128 -11.87 7.08 21.61
CA THR A 128 -11.37 8.39 21.20
C THR A 128 -12.08 8.87 19.94
N PHE A 129 -12.41 10.15 19.90
CA PHE A 129 -12.99 10.83 18.74
C PHE A 129 -12.39 12.24 18.62
N SER A 130 -12.68 12.93 17.53
CA SER A 130 -12.12 14.25 17.23
C SER A 130 -13.17 15.10 16.51
N ASN A 131 -12.98 16.41 16.51
CA ASN A 131 -13.84 17.39 15.85
C ASN A 131 -13.55 17.56 14.33
N GLY A 132 -12.60 16.80 13.79
CA GLY A 132 -12.23 16.85 12.38
C GLY A 132 -12.17 15.48 11.73
N ALA A 133 -11.62 15.44 10.53
CA ALA A 133 -11.63 14.26 9.69
C ALA A 133 -10.62 13.19 10.14
N ILE A 134 -11.10 11.94 10.19
CA ILE A 134 -10.36 10.77 10.62
C ILE A 134 -10.04 9.87 9.42
N ILE A 135 -8.75 9.64 9.18
CA ILE A 135 -8.24 8.72 8.17
C ILE A 135 -8.44 7.28 8.64
N LYS A 136 -9.17 6.49 7.84
CA LYS A 136 -9.45 5.06 8.10
C LYS A 136 -8.59 4.13 7.23
N ARG A 137 -8.01 4.62 6.15
CA ARG A 137 -7.04 3.89 5.32
C ARG A 137 -6.16 4.87 4.56
N LEU A 138 -4.88 4.53 4.46
CA LEU A 138 -3.90 5.24 3.64
C LEU A 138 -3.04 4.21 2.91
N ASP A 139 -2.94 4.28 1.60
CA ASP A 139 -2.02 3.42 0.83
C ASP A 139 -0.86 4.28 0.33
N ILE A 140 0.36 3.96 0.77
CA ILE A 140 1.59 4.64 0.35
C ILE A 140 2.38 3.78 -0.63
N THR A 141 2.93 4.41 -1.66
CA THR A 141 3.53 3.73 -2.81
C THR A 141 4.84 4.36 -3.24
N THR A 142 5.80 3.52 -3.64
CA THR A 142 7.07 3.93 -4.25
C THR A 142 7.34 3.04 -5.45
N ASN A 143 7.80 3.61 -6.55
CA ASN A 143 8.20 2.83 -7.71
C ASN A 143 9.72 2.72 -7.78
N VAL A 144 10.21 1.60 -8.29
CA VAL A 144 11.60 1.41 -8.71
C VAL A 144 11.62 0.89 -10.14
N SER A 145 12.76 1.09 -10.79
CA SER A 145 13.06 0.52 -12.10
C SER A 145 14.07 -0.61 -11.93
N VAL A 146 13.73 -1.81 -12.42
CA VAL A 146 14.62 -2.97 -12.37
C VAL A 146 15.15 -3.38 -13.75
N GLY A 147 14.76 -2.64 -14.79
CA GLY A 147 15.06 -2.95 -16.19
C GLY A 147 14.04 -3.93 -16.77
N ARG A 148 13.75 -3.76 -18.05
CA ARG A 148 12.79 -4.59 -18.79
C ARG A 148 13.10 -6.07 -18.67
N GLY A 149 12.08 -6.87 -18.36
CA GLY A 149 12.18 -8.34 -18.28
C GLY A 149 12.74 -8.89 -16.96
N ASN A 150 13.26 -8.04 -16.08
CA ASN A 150 13.81 -8.45 -14.78
C ASN A 150 12.76 -8.50 -13.66
N GLU A 151 11.55 -8.00 -13.89
CA GLU A 151 10.55 -7.70 -12.87
C GLU A 151 10.04 -8.98 -12.19
N ARG A 152 9.73 -10.03 -12.97
CA ARG A 152 9.27 -11.32 -12.42
C ARG A 152 10.38 -12.00 -11.60
N THR A 153 11.61 -11.97 -12.08
CA THR A 153 12.78 -12.50 -11.37
C THR A 153 13.00 -11.74 -10.06
N PHE A 154 12.91 -10.41 -10.11
CA PHE A 154 13.00 -9.54 -8.94
C PHE A 154 11.91 -9.83 -7.91
N LEU A 155 10.65 -9.98 -8.33
CA LEU A 155 9.55 -10.34 -7.42
C LEU A 155 9.69 -11.75 -6.84
N LYS A 156 10.19 -12.71 -7.62
CA LYS A 156 10.50 -14.07 -7.14
C LYS A 156 11.54 -14.00 -6.02
N ALA A 157 12.61 -13.24 -6.20
CA ALA A 157 13.63 -13.04 -5.16
C ALA A 157 13.06 -12.36 -3.90
N LEU A 158 12.31 -11.25 -4.08
CA LEU A 158 11.65 -10.56 -2.97
C LEU A 158 10.70 -11.47 -2.17
N SER A 159 9.98 -12.37 -2.85
CA SER A 159 9.02 -13.28 -2.19
C SER A 159 9.65 -14.23 -1.17
N GLN A 160 10.97 -14.46 -1.25
CA GLN A 160 11.69 -15.29 -0.28
C GLN A 160 11.94 -14.56 1.03
N MET A 161 11.87 -13.23 1.00
CA MET A 161 12.14 -12.41 2.15
C MET A 161 10.92 -12.30 3.06
N ARG A 162 11.17 -12.13 4.35
CA ARG A 162 10.14 -11.73 5.31
C ARG A 162 10.17 -10.24 5.56
N TYR A 163 9.01 -9.61 5.47
CA TYR A 163 8.78 -8.25 5.93
C TYR A 163 8.10 -8.26 7.30
N ARG A 164 8.74 -7.66 8.31
CA ARG A 164 8.27 -7.70 9.70
C ARG A 164 8.01 -9.16 10.14
N ASN A 165 6.79 -9.46 10.59
CA ASN A 165 6.35 -10.80 10.99
C ASN A 165 5.64 -11.57 9.85
N SER A 166 5.52 -10.96 8.67
CA SER A 166 4.81 -11.51 7.53
C SER A 166 5.72 -12.33 6.61
N ILE A 167 5.13 -13.31 5.94
CA ILE A 167 5.75 -14.25 5.01
C ILE A 167 5.41 -13.78 3.60
N GLY A 168 6.43 -13.72 2.73
CA GLY A 168 6.24 -13.40 1.32
C GLY A 168 5.47 -14.51 0.60
N ARG A 169 4.51 -14.11 -0.22
CA ARG A 169 3.69 -15.00 -1.04
C ARG A 169 3.66 -14.44 -2.46
N LEU A 170 4.33 -15.13 -3.37
CA LEU A 170 4.26 -14.84 -4.80
C LEU A 170 2.91 -15.33 -5.34
N HIS A 171 2.21 -14.47 -6.08
CA HIS A 171 0.96 -14.82 -6.76
C HIS A 171 1.25 -15.76 -7.93
N THR A 172 0.24 -16.52 -8.36
CA THR A 172 0.38 -17.57 -9.39
C THR A 172 0.87 -17.03 -10.74
N ASN A 173 0.51 -15.79 -11.09
CA ASN A 173 0.95 -15.14 -12.32
C ASN A 173 2.41 -14.64 -12.27
N GLY A 174 3.06 -14.63 -11.09
CA GLY A 174 4.41 -14.11 -10.89
C GLY A 174 4.53 -12.58 -10.96
N CYS A 175 3.42 -11.85 -11.09
CA CYS A 175 3.42 -10.39 -11.27
C CYS A 175 3.18 -9.60 -9.98
N THR A 176 2.85 -10.28 -8.88
CA THR A 176 2.60 -9.69 -7.57
C THR A 176 3.16 -10.57 -6.47
N VAL A 177 3.77 -9.96 -5.46
CA VAL A 177 4.10 -10.59 -4.19
C VAL A 177 3.42 -9.79 -3.08
N ASP A 178 2.81 -10.48 -2.13
CA ASP A 178 2.31 -9.86 -0.90
C ASP A 178 2.91 -10.50 0.34
N TRP A 179 2.78 -9.81 1.47
CA TRP A 179 3.31 -10.27 2.75
C TRP A 179 2.20 -10.43 3.77
N LEU A 180 1.92 -11.69 4.12
CA LEU A 180 0.82 -12.07 5.01
C LEU A 180 1.31 -12.76 6.27
N SER A 181 0.51 -12.72 7.34
CA SER A 181 0.74 -13.61 8.49
C SER A 181 0.63 -15.08 8.08
N ALA A 182 1.09 -15.99 8.94
CA ALA A 182 0.96 -17.44 8.70
C ALA A 182 -0.50 -17.91 8.46
N LYS A 183 -1.49 -17.15 8.94
CA LYS A 183 -2.92 -17.39 8.73
C LYS A 183 -3.49 -16.69 7.47
N GLY A 184 -2.65 -16.12 6.61
CA GLY A 184 -3.08 -15.40 5.41
C GLY A 184 -3.65 -13.99 5.67
N ASN A 185 -3.51 -13.45 6.89
CA ASN A 185 -4.09 -12.16 7.26
C ASN A 185 -3.07 -11.02 7.26
N ALA A 186 -3.54 -9.81 6.97
CA ALA A 186 -2.79 -8.56 7.04
C ALA A 186 -3.64 -7.46 7.68
N ASN A 187 -3.85 -7.54 9.00
CA ASN A 187 -4.84 -6.70 9.70
C ASN A 187 -4.38 -5.25 9.94
N LEU A 188 -3.08 -5.02 9.98
CA LEU A 188 -2.49 -3.70 10.26
C LEU A 188 -2.01 -3.04 8.96
N ILE A 189 -1.06 -3.69 8.30
CA ILE A 189 -0.50 -3.26 7.03
C ILE A 189 -0.62 -4.44 6.07
N TYR A 190 -1.08 -4.19 4.85
CA TYR A 190 -0.94 -5.13 3.73
C TYR A 190 0.16 -4.60 2.80
N PRO A 191 1.38 -5.16 2.85
CA PRO A 191 2.47 -4.84 1.95
C PRO A 191 2.38 -5.70 0.69
N SER A 192 2.61 -5.09 -0.46
CA SER A 192 2.70 -5.81 -1.73
C SER A 192 3.67 -5.13 -2.67
N CYS A 193 4.35 -5.93 -3.49
CA CYS A 193 5.08 -5.44 -4.65
C CYS A 193 4.48 -6.03 -5.93
N TYR A 194 4.37 -5.23 -6.98
CA TYR A 194 3.80 -5.70 -8.25
C TYR A 194 4.41 -5.01 -9.46
N ILE A 195 4.35 -5.70 -10.60
CA ILE A 195 4.79 -5.20 -11.90
C ILE A 195 3.77 -4.17 -12.39
N LYS A 196 4.20 -2.94 -12.60
CA LYS A 196 3.27 -1.82 -12.81
C LYS A 196 2.62 -1.84 -14.19
N HIS A 197 3.34 -2.20 -15.25
CA HIS A 197 2.74 -2.28 -16.58
C HIS A 197 1.71 -3.43 -16.66
N GLU A 198 1.98 -4.60 -16.06
CA GLU A 198 1.02 -5.71 -15.97
C GLU A 198 -0.26 -5.30 -15.21
N GLU A 199 -0.13 -4.53 -14.12
CA GLU A 199 -1.28 -3.97 -13.39
C GLU A 199 -2.10 -3.01 -14.28
N LEU A 200 -1.43 -2.11 -15.01
CA LEU A 200 -2.06 -1.19 -15.94
C LEU A 200 -2.79 -1.94 -17.08
N LEU A 201 -2.20 -3.02 -17.60
CA LEU A 201 -2.78 -3.87 -18.63
C LEU A 201 -4.10 -4.47 -18.16
N ILE A 202 -4.06 -5.19 -17.04
CA ILE A 202 -5.19 -5.96 -16.52
C ILE A 202 -6.35 -5.06 -16.08
N HIS A 203 -6.07 -3.93 -15.43
CA HIS A 203 -7.12 -3.19 -14.74
C HIS A 203 -7.74 -2.06 -15.55
N SER A 204 -6.98 -1.41 -16.45
CA SER A 204 -7.47 -0.19 -17.11
C SER A 204 -7.18 -0.08 -18.60
N PHE A 205 -6.24 -0.83 -19.19
CA PHE A 205 -5.84 -0.65 -20.59
C PHE A 205 -7.03 -0.75 -21.57
N ASP A 206 -7.74 -1.88 -21.56
CA ASP A 206 -8.91 -2.06 -22.42
C ASP A 206 -10.08 -1.14 -22.03
N LYS A 207 -10.23 -0.82 -20.74
CA LYS A 207 -11.29 0.10 -20.30
C LYS A 207 -11.10 1.50 -20.85
N ILE A 208 -9.86 2.01 -20.83
CA ILE A 208 -9.53 3.33 -21.37
C ILE A 208 -9.61 3.29 -22.90
N LYS A 209 -9.07 2.24 -23.54
CA LYS A 209 -9.19 2.03 -24.99
C LYS A 209 -10.63 2.05 -25.46
N ASN A 210 -11.49 1.28 -24.81
CA ASN A 210 -12.91 1.14 -25.21
C ASN A 210 -13.71 2.40 -24.91
N LYS A 211 -13.38 3.15 -23.84
CA LYS A 211 -14.10 4.38 -23.49
C LYS A 211 -13.77 5.55 -24.42
N PHE A 212 -12.50 5.74 -24.77
CA PHE A 212 -12.05 6.93 -25.50
C PHE A 212 -11.73 6.67 -26.97
N GLY A 213 -11.49 5.42 -27.35
CA GLY A 213 -11.06 5.02 -28.69
C GLY A 213 -9.54 4.92 -28.81
N PHE A 214 -9.08 4.13 -29.79
CA PHE A 214 -7.67 3.82 -30.00
C PHE A 214 -6.83 5.06 -30.37
N ASP A 215 -7.35 5.94 -31.21
CA ASP A 215 -6.63 7.16 -31.64
C ASP A 215 -6.83 8.37 -30.71
N SER A 216 -7.47 8.17 -29.55
CA SER A 216 -7.71 9.24 -28.59
C SER A 216 -6.44 9.72 -27.92
N LYS A 217 -6.41 11.00 -27.52
CA LYS A 217 -5.29 11.57 -26.76
C LYS A 217 -5.11 10.85 -25.42
N GLU A 218 -6.22 10.47 -24.80
CA GLU A 218 -6.28 9.72 -23.54
C GLU A 218 -5.62 8.36 -23.63
N PHE A 219 -6.03 7.54 -24.61
CA PHE A 219 -5.47 6.20 -24.77
C PHE A 219 -4.03 6.26 -25.26
N THR A 220 -3.71 7.19 -26.17
CA THR A 220 -2.32 7.40 -26.63
C THR A 220 -1.40 7.76 -25.46
N TYR A 221 -1.83 8.68 -24.58
CA TYR A 221 -1.09 9.02 -23.37
C TYR A 221 -0.97 7.82 -22.42
N TYR A 222 -2.08 7.11 -22.16
CA TYR A 222 -2.09 5.92 -21.31
C TYR A 222 -1.11 4.86 -21.82
N LYS A 223 -1.14 4.56 -23.12
CA LYS A 223 -0.25 3.61 -23.77
C LYS A 223 1.21 4.07 -23.64
N LYS A 224 1.49 5.36 -23.83
CA LYS A 224 2.85 5.90 -23.67
C LYS A 224 3.40 5.72 -22.25
N VAL A 225 2.55 5.87 -21.23
CA VAL A 225 2.90 5.60 -19.82
C VAL A 225 3.09 4.09 -19.59
N TYR A 226 2.19 3.26 -20.11
CA TYR A 226 2.31 1.80 -20.07
C TYR A 226 3.65 1.33 -20.67
N ASP A 227 3.96 1.75 -21.90
CA ASP A 227 5.18 1.38 -22.63
C ASP A 227 6.42 1.84 -21.84
N TYR A 228 6.38 3.03 -21.22
CA TYR A 228 7.47 3.51 -20.37
C TYR A 228 7.66 2.63 -19.11
N CYS A 229 6.57 2.18 -18.48
CA CYS A 229 6.64 1.27 -17.35
C CYS A 229 7.16 -0.12 -17.71
N GLU A 230 6.86 -0.60 -18.92
CA GLU A 230 7.38 -1.86 -19.46
C GLU A 230 8.88 -1.73 -19.76
N GLU A 231 9.28 -0.71 -20.50
CA GLU A 231 10.68 -0.53 -20.92
C GLU A 231 11.64 -0.31 -19.75
N ASN A 232 11.17 0.29 -18.66
CA ASN A 232 11.99 0.50 -17.46
C ASN A 232 11.88 -0.62 -16.42
N GLY A 233 11.04 -1.63 -16.69
CA GLY A 233 10.68 -2.66 -15.74
C GLY A 233 10.27 -2.12 -14.39
N VAL A 234 9.15 -1.39 -14.36
CA VAL A 234 8.70 -0.69 -13.16
C VAL A 234 8.03 -1.66 -12.19
N VAL A 235 8.58 -1.74 -10.97
CA VAL A 235 8.00 -2.46 -9.84
C VAL A 235 7.56 -1.46 -8.79
N ARG A 236 6.30 -1.56 -8.36
CA ARG A 236 5.75 -0.74 -7.28
C ARG A 236 5.82 -1.47 -5.96
N PHE A 237 6.25 -0.76 -4.93
CA PHE A 237 6.18 -1.13 -3.52
C PHE A 237 5.00 -0.38 -2.88
N GLU A 238 3.95 -1.10 -2.49
CA GLU A 238 2.73 -0.55 -1.91
C GLU A 238 2.52 -1.06 -0.49
N GLN A 239 2.19 -0.16 0.44
CA GLN A 239 1.77 -0.50 1.80
C GLN A 239 0.39 0.06 2.09
N LYS A 240 -0.60 -0.81 2.24
CA LYS A 240 -1.97 -0.45 2.62
C LYS A 240 -2.07 -0.37 4.14
N LEU A 241 -2.04 0.84 4.68
CA LEU A 241 -2.14 1.12 6.11
C LEU A 241 -3.61 1.12 6.51
N LYS A 242 -4.04 0.10 7.26
CA LYS A 242 -5.45 -0.07 7.66
C LYS A 242 -5.76 0.74 8.92
N SER A 243 -7.04 1.03 9.13
CA SER A 243 -7.57 1.80 10.27
C SER A 243 -6.93 1.41 11.61
N ARG A 244 -6.83 0.11 11.91
CA ARG A 244 -6.23 -0.37 13.17
C ARG A 244 -4.76 0.02 13.32
N TYR A 245 -3.98 0.00 12.24
CA TYR A 245 -2.60 0.48 12.27
C TYR A 245 -2.56 1.98 12.48
N LEU A 246 -3.35 2.74 11.71
CA LEU A 246 -3.38 4.20 11.81
C LEU A 246 -3.77 4.66 13.23
N GLN A 247 -4.78 4.03 13.84
CA GLN A 247 -5.18 4.31 15.23
C GLN A 247 -4.07 3.98 16.22
N ARG A 248 -3.40 2.83 16.06
CA ARG A 248 -2.35 2.38 16.97
C ARG A 248 -1.13 3.30 16.95
N GLU A 249 -0.77 3.80 15.77
CA GLU A 249 0.38 4.71 15.60
C GLU A 249 0.00 6.20 15.71
N GLY A 250 -1.26 6.54 16.02
CA GLY A 250 -1.71 7.93 16.10
C GLY A 250 -1.71 8.68 14.76
N LEU A 251 -1.85 7.97 13.65
CA LEU A 251 -1.80 8.48 12.26
C LEU A 251 -3.20 8.67 11.63
N CYS A 252 -4.26 8.73 12.44
CA CYS A 252 -5.63 8.80 11.94
C CYS A 252 -6.26 10.20 12.02
N TYR A 253 -5.72 11.14 12.81
CA TYR A 253 -6.31 12.47 13.01
C TYR A 253 -5.69 13.48 12.04
N TRP A 254 -6.35 13.76 10.91
CA TRP A 254 -5.80 14.70 9.92
C TRP A 254 -5.73 16.11 10.52
N GLY A 255 -4.54 16.71 10.59
CA GLY A 255 -4.31 18.01 11.24
C GLY A 255 -3.56 17.93 12.57
N LEU A 256 -3.63 16.79 13.27
CA LEU A 256 -2.89 16.56 14.52
C LEU A 256 -1.82 15.47 14.40
N SER A 257 -2.01 14.51 13.50
CA SER A 257 -1.08 13.38 13.33
C SER A 257 0.24 13.84 12.70
N ASP A 258 1.37 13.36 13.22
CA ASP A 258 2.66 13.51 12.55
C ASP A 258 2.88 12.37 11.54
N PHE A 259 2.88 12.73 10.25
CA PHE A 259 3.06 11.79 9.15
C PHE A 259 4.52 11.60 8.73
N SER A 260 5.48 12.29 9.35
CA SER A 260 6.91 12.19 9.02
C SER A 260 7.44 10.75 9.05
N GLY A 261 6.92 9.93 9.97
CA GLY A 261 7.28 8.51 10.11
C GLY A 261 6.90 7.62 8.90
N LEU A 262 6.01 8.08 8.01
CA LEU A 262 5.63 7.32 6.82
C LEU A 262 6.78 7.12 5.84
N GLU A 263 7.70 8.09 5.73
CA GLU A 263 8.87 7.97 4.85
C GLU A 263 9.82 6.88 5.36
N ALA A 264 10.08 6.84 6.67
CA ALA A 264 10.88 5.80 7.28
C ALA A 264 10.21 4.41 7.15
N LEU A 265 8.90 4.35 7.32
CA LEU A 265 8.11 3.13 7.13
C LEU A 265 8.23 2.59 5.70
N GLN A 266 8.12 3.47 4.70
CA GLN A 266 8.20 3.08 3.30
C GLN A 266 9.62 2.73 2.89
N LYS A 267 10.62 3.50 3.33
CA LYS A 267 12.03 3.20 3.10
C LYS A 267 12.42 1.84 3.68
N GLY A 268 11.94 1.50 4.88
CA GLY A 268 12.18 0.20 5.49
C GLY A 268 11.60 -0.99 4.71
N PHE A 269 10.51 -0.77 3.97
CA PHE A 269 9.95 -1.78 3.06
C PHE A 269 10.72 -1.83 1.74
N LEU A 270 11.05 -0.67 1.17
CA LEU A 270 11.83 -0.54 -0.05
C LEU A 270 13.21 -1.20 0.10
N ASP A 271 13.90 -0.97 1.22
CA ASP A 271 15.25 -1.46 1.49
C ASP A 271 15.33 -2.98 1.67
N MET A 272 14.21 -3.72 1.56
CA MET A 272 14.24 -5.18 1.52
C MET A 272 15.15 -5.71 0.41
N TYR A 273 15.05 -5.19 -0.81
CA TYR A 273 15.86 -5.70 -1.91
C TYR A 273 17.36 -5.45 -1.71
N ARG A 274 17.76 -4.46 -0.89
CA ARG A 274 19.18 -4.20 -0.62
C ARG A 274 19.85 -5.33 0.16
N ARG A 275 19.06 -6.15 0.85
CA ARG A 275 19.54 -7.37 1.51
C ARG A 275 19.67 -8.55 0.53
N LEU A 276 19.13 -8.42 -0.69
CA LEU A 276 19.39 -9.37 -1.78
C LEU A 276 20.76 -9.08 -2.43
N SER A 277 21.13 -7.79 -2.52
CA SER A 277 22.35 -7.33 -3.21
C SER A 277 23.65 -7.53 -2.44
N VAL A 278 23.65 -8.09 -1.23
CA VAL A 278 24.91 -8.38 -0.49
C VAL A 278 25.56 -9.70 -0.93
N SER A 279 25.43 -10.01 -2.22
CA SER A 279 26.08 -11.15 -2.87
C SER A 279 27.03 -10.72 -3.98
N GLU A 280 27.41 -9.43 -4.00
CA GLU A 280 28.55 -9.01 -4.80
C GLU A 280 29.84 -9.37 -4.05
N VAL A 281 30.78 -9.97 -4.79
CA VAL A 281 32.18 -10.26 -4.45
C VAL A 281 32.45 -11.68 -3.93
N LYS A 282 32.86 -12.52 -4.89
CA LYS A 282 33.42 -13.87 -4.73
C LYS A 282 32.41 -14.92 -4.25
N LEU A 283 32.73 -16.18 -4.56
CA LEU A 283 32.05 -17.39 -4.06
C LEU A 283 32.22 -17.51 -2.54
N GLU A 284 31.75 -16.50 -1.80
CA GLU A 284 31.75 -16.50 -0.35
C GLU A 284 30.60 -17.39 0.14
N THR A 285 30.96 -18.38 0.93
CA THR A 285 30.04 -19.23 1.67
C THR A 285 29.15 -18.38 2.59
N ILE A 286 27.98 -18.92 2.99
CA ILE A 286 27.08 -18.26 3.96
C ILE A 286 27.84 -17.78 5.22
N ALA A 287 28.90 -18.51 5.61
CA ALA A 287 29.72 -18.14 6.74
C ALA A 287 30.54 -16.85 6.49
N GLU A 288 31.11 -16.69 5.31
CA GLU A 288 31.91 -15.51 4.95
C GLU A 288 31.03 -14.25 4.89
N GLN A 289 29.85 -14.32 4.28
CA GLN A 289 28.86 -13.21 4.28
C GLN A 289 28.49 -12.75 5.70
N LEU A 290 28.27 -13.69 6.63
CA LEU A 290 27.93 -13.35 8.02
C LEU A 290 29.06 -12.59 8.73
N VAL A 291 30.31 -12.83 8.36
CA VAL A 291 31.48 -12.15 8.93
C VAL A 291 31.73 -10.81 8.22
N SER A 292 31.69 -10.78 6.88
CA SER A 292 31.96 -9.57 6.09
C SER A 292 30.94 -8.46 6.33
N GLU A 293 29.67 -8.80 6.57
CA GLU A 293 28.61 -7.86 6.97
C GLU A 293 28.65 -7.48 8.47
N GLY A 294 29.60 -7.99 9.25
CA GLY A 294 29.68 -7.73 10.70
C GLY A 294 28.50 -8.27 11.50
N ILE A 295 27.78 -9.28 10.98
CA ILE A 295 26.63 -9.89 11.65
C ILE A 295 27.08 -10.76 12.83
N VAL A 296 28.25 -11.41 12.69
CA VAL A 296 28.94 -12.14 13.74
C VAL A 296 30.42 -11.76 13.76
N ASP A 297 31.01 -11.85 14.95
CA ASP A 297 32.40 -11.47 15.23
C ASP A 297 33.44 -12.54 14.84
N THR A 298 33.02 -13.78 14.58
CA THR A 298 33.92 -14.93 14.42
C THR A 298 33.43 -15.90 13.35
N LEU A 299 34.39 -16.40 12.55
CA LEU A 299 34.18 -17.47 11.57
C LEU A 299 33.53 -18.72 12.18
N ARG A 300 33.84 -19.05 13.44
CA ARG A 300 33.21 -20.19 14.13
C ARG A 300 31.69 -20.00 14.26
N LYS A 301 31.22 -18.85 14.75
CA LYS A 301 29.78 -18.57 14.90
C LYS A 301 29.08 -18.49 13.54
N ALA A 302 29.79 -17.97 12.53
CA ALA A 302 29.33 -17.93 11.16
C ALA A 302 29.13 -19.34 10.58
N ASN A 303 30.14 -20.20 10.68
CA ASN A 303 30.10 -21.59 10.22
C ASN A 303 28.98 -22.40 10.88
N THR A 304 28.75 -22.24 12.18
CA THR A 304 27.60 -22.88 12.86
C THR A 304 26.27 -22.41 12.27
N THR A 305 26.13 -21.13 11.98
CA THR A 305 24.90 -20.57 11.40
C THR A 305 24.71 -21.03 9.94
N ALA A 306 25.79 -21.08 9.16
CA ALA A 306 25.81 -21.58 7.80
C ALA A 306 25.47 -23.08 7.72
N TYR A 307 25.97 -23.88 8.66
CA TYR A 307 25.64 -25.31 8.77
C TYR A 307 24.13 -25.53 8.93
N TYR A 308 23.47 -24.78 9.81
CA TYR A 308 22.01 -24.88 9.95
C TYR A 308 21.25 -24.41 8.71
N ALA A 309 21.77 -23.42 7.98
CA ALA A 309 21.19 -23.04 6.68
C ALA A 309 21.32 -24.16 5.64
N MET A 310 22.43 -24.90 5.62
CA MET A 310 22.62 -26.05 4.72
C MET A 310 21.72 -27.24 5.09
N LEU A 311 21.58 -27.57 6.38
CA LEU A 311 20.63 -28.58 6.85
C LEU A 311 19.20 -28.23 6.41
N TRP A 312 18.81 -26.97 6.63
CA TRP A 312 17.50 -26.46 6.21
C TRP A 312 17.31 -26.56 4.69
N ALA A 313 18.32 -26.18 3.91
CA ALA A 313 18.28 -26.23 2.45
C ALA A 313 18.06 -27.65 1.90
N ASN A 314 18.63 -28.65 2.58
CA ASN A 314 18.48 -30.06 2.26
C ASN A 314 17.18 -30.69 2.84
N GLY A 315 16.28 -29.88 3.42
CA GLY A 315 15.03 -30.36 4.01
C GLY A 315 15.22 -31.16 5.31
N GLN A 316 16.40 -31.08 5.94
CA GLN A 316 16.69 -31.80 7.18
C GLN A 316 16.14 -31.04 8.39
N ASN A 317 15.75 -31.78 9.43
CA ASN A 317 15.33 -31.19 10.70
C ASN A 317 16.54 -30.58 11.43
N LEU A 318 16.41 -29.34 11.89
CA LEU A 318 17.49 -28.60 12.53
C LEU A 318 17.75 -29.02 13.98
N PHE A 319 16.78 -29.66 14.64
CA PHE A 319 16.86 -30.09 16.05
C PHE A 319 17.39 -29.01 17.02
N LEU A 320 17.01 -27.75 16.76
CA LEU A 320 17.45 -26.59 17.53
C LEU A 320 16.49 -26.29 18.69
N LYS A 321 17.03 -25.88 19.84
CA LYS A 321 16.24 -25.25 20.90
C LYS A 321 15.68 -23.91 20.41
N GLU A 322 14.52 -23.50 20.91
CA GLU A 322 13.81 -22.30 20.43
C GLU A 322 14.69 -21.02 20.45
N ALA A 323 15.48 -20.82 21.50
CA ALA A 323 16.40 -19.69 21.60
C ALA A 323 17.51 -19.72 20.53
N GLN A 324 18.07 -20.90 20.25
CA GLN A 324 19.10 -21.08 19.22
C GLN A 324 18.50 -20.89 17.83
N PHE A 325 17.31 -21.41 17.59
CA PHE A 325 16.58 -21.22 16.35
C PHE A 325 16.33 -19.72 16.07
N LYS A 326 15.83 -18.98 17.07
CA LYS A 326 15.62 -17.53 16.97
C LYS A 326 16.93 -16.78 16.67
N LEU A 327 18.03 -17.15 17.33
CA LEU A 327 19.35 -16.56 17.13
C LEU A 327 19.86 -16.75 15.69
N HIS A 328 19.92 -18.01 15.21
CA HIS A 328 20.44 -18.31 13.88
C HIS A 328 19.54 -17.72 12.80
N ARG A 329 18.22 -17.80 12.97
CA ARG A 329 17.26 -17.16 12.07
C ARG A 329 17.46 -15.64 12.01
N ALA A 330 17.66 -14.98 13.14
CA ALA A 330 17.87 -13.53 13.18
C ALA A 330 19.14 -13.10 12.42
N ARG A 331 20.21 -13.90 12.50
CA ARG A 331 21.45 -13.68 11.73
C ARG A 331 21.21 -13.90 10.23
N LEU A 332 20.64 -15.03 9.86
CA LEU A 332 20.36 -15.39 8.46
C LEU A 332 19.42 -14.41 7.75
N ARG A 333 18.43 -13.84 8.47
CA ARG A 333 17.52 -12.83 7.91
C ARG A 333 18.20 -11.54 7.49
N LYS A 334 19.39 -11.23 8.02
CA LYS A 334 20.17 -10.05 7.62
C LYS A 334 20.74 -10.23 6.20
N ILE A 335 21.14 -11.45 5.86
CA ILE A 335 21.63 -11.85 4.52
C ILE A 335 20.53 -12.44 3.61
N GLY A 336 19.25 -12.20 3.93
CA GLY A 336 18.13 -12.62 3.09
C GLY A 336 17.63 -14.07 3.21
N ILE A 337 18.18 -14.90 4.11
CA ILE A 337 17.75 -16.29 4.32
C ILE A 337 16.80 -16.41 5.52
N ASP A 338 15.63 -17.08 5.36
CA ASP A 338 14.72 -17.36 6.48
C ASP A 338 14.38 -18.86 6.62
N ILE A 339 15.04 -19.50 7.58
CA ILE A 339 14.91 -20.92 7.91
C ILE A 339 13.60 -21.31 8.62
N ALA A 340 12.64 -20.39 8.80
CA ALA A 340 11.36 -20.69 9.45
C ALA A 340 10.26 -21.20 8.52
N ASN A 341 10.48 -21.16 7.20
CA ASN A 341 9.59 -21.79 6.23
C ASN A 341 10.30 -23.01 5.62
N PRO A 342 9.60 -24.01 5.07
CA PRO A 342 10.24 -25.05 4.27
C PRO A 342 11.10 -24.45 3.16
N CYS A 343 12.27 -25.04 2.91
CA CYS A 343 13.11 -24.64 1.79
C CYS A 343 12.39 -24.98 0.49
N ASP A 344 12.10 -23.96 -0.31
CA ASP A 344 11.61 -24.15 -1.68
C ASP A 344 12.86 -24.28 -2.57
N ILE A 345 13.23 -25.51 -2.92
CA ILE A 345 14.51 -25.83 -3.59
C ILE A 345 14.62 -25.10 -4.94
N GLU A 346 13.52 -24.97 -5.70
CA GLU A 346 13.49 -24.23 -6.96
C GLU A 346 13.66 -22.71 -6.76
N LYS A 347 13.19 -22.18 -5.62
CA LYS A 347 13.39 -20.76 -5.28
C LYS A 347 14.72 -20.50 -4.59
N PHE A 348 15.24 -21.44 -3.80
CA PHE A 348 16.50 -21.32 -3.08
C PHE A 348 17.71 -21.52 -4.00
N GLN A 349 17.64 -22.48 -4.94
CA GLN A 349 18.63 -22.56 -6.03
C GLN A 349 18.56 -21.32 -6.91
N ALA A 350 17.36 -20.81 -7.20
CA ALA A 350 17.23 -19.52 -7.86
C ALA A 350 17.80 -18.38 -7.01
N VAL A 351 17.77 -18.39 -5.67
CA VAL A 351 18.46 -17.36 -4.85
C VAL A 351 19.99 -17.50 -4.89
N ARG A 352 20.51 -18.72 -5.13
CA ARG A 352 21.95 -18.98 -5.31
C ARG A 352 22.45 -18.74 -6.75
N VAL A 353 21.57 -18.87 -7.75
CA VAL A 353 21.82 -18.68 -9.19
C VAL A 353 21.40 -17.29 -9.68
N ILE A 354 20.40 -16.68 -9.05
CA ILE A 354 20.17 -15.24 -9.00
C ILE A 354 21.17 -14.74 -7.96
N SER A 355 22.45 -14.78 -8.32
CA SER A 355 23.23 -13.62 -7.98
C SER A 355 22.42 -12.43 -8.52
N CYS A 356 22.12 -11.43 -7.69
CA CYS A 356 21.71 -10.13 -8.22
C CYS A 356 22.86 -9.46 -9.02
N GLU A 357 23.83 -10.21 -9.53
CA GLU A 357 24.64 -9.86 -10.69
C GLU A 357 23.66 -9.84 -11.88
N GLN A 358 22.94 -8.79 -12.26
CA GLN A 358 23.22 -7.37 -12.26
C GLN A 358 21.87 -6.63 -12.34
N ILE A 359 20.85 -7.02 -11.55
CA ILE A 359 19.57 -6.28 -11.55
C ILE A 359 19.80 -4.96 -10.82
N PHE A 360 20.18 -3.93 -11.58
CA PHE A 360 20.38 -2.59 -11.08
C PHE A 360 19.03 -1.96 -10.74
N VAL A 361 18.64 -2.05 -9.48
CA VAL A 361 17.46 -1.35 -8.97
C VAL A 361 17.77 0.15 -8.91
N LYS A 362 17.10 0.93 -9.76
CA LYS A 362 17.23 2.38 -9.81
C LYS A 362 15.99 3.04 -9.23
N PRO A 363 16.13 4.22 -8.59
CA PRO A 363 14.98 5.07 -8.30
C PRO A 363 14.18 5.31 -9.58
N PHE A 364 12.85 5.19 -9.51
CA PHE A 364 12.01 5.46 -10.67
C PHE A 364 12.09 6.96 -11.03
N LYS A 365 12.45 7.26 -12.27
CA LYS A 365 12.39 8.62 -12.83
C LYS A 365 11.12 8.77 -13.65
N ALA A 366 10.32 9.80 -13.35
CA ALA A 366 9.17 10.14 -14.16
C ALA A 366 9.60 10.49 -15.59
N PRO A 367 8.86 10.08 -16.63
CA PRO A 367 9.13 10.55 -17.98
C PRO A 367 8.79 12.05 -18.10
N ASP A 368 9.48 12.77 -18.98
CA ASP A 368 9.31 14.23 -19.13
C ASP A 368 7.89 14.63 -19.56
N PHE A 369 7.15 13.73 -20.20
CA PHE A 369 5.76 13.93 -20.61
C PHE A 369 4.73 13.61 -19.52
N TYR A 370 5.16 13.21 -18.32
CA TYR A 370 4.27 12.73 -17.26
C TYR A 370 3.34 13.83 -16.75
N GLN A 371 2.05 13.53 -16.64
CA GLN A 371 1.04 14.44 -16.09
C GLN A 371 0.83 14.14 -14.60
N TYR A 372 1.31 15.03 -13.73
CA TYR A 372 1.09 14.96 -12.30
C TYR A 372 -0.37 15.30 -11.92
N PRO A 373 -0.90 14.74 -10.82
CA PRO A 373 -2.22 15.13 -10.34
C PRO A 373 -2.24 16.60 -9.94
N SER A 374 -3.40 17.23 -10.05
CA SER A 374 -3.57 18.65 -9.74
C SER A 374 -4.92 18.88 -9.07
N ASN A 375 -4.91 19.72 -8.03
CA ASN A 375 -6.11 20.21 -7.37
C ASN A 375 -6.69 21.45 -8.05
N MET A 376 -6.06 21.96 -9.11
CA MET A 376 -6.58 23.09 -9.86
C MET A 376 -7.90 22.70 -10.54
N PRO A 377 -8.95 23.54 -10.47
CA PRO A 377 -10.18 23.31 -11.20
C PRO A 377 -9.87 23.20 -12.69
N LYS A 378 -10.21 22.06 -13.32
CA LYS A 378 -10.23 21.98 -14.78
C LYS A 378 -11.47 22.76 -15.25
N LEU A 379 -11.29 24.02 -15.60
CA LEU A 379 -12.28 24.78 -16.35
C LEU A 379 -12.50 24.05 -17.69
N ARG A 380 -13.55 23.24 -17.77
CA ARG A 380 -14.07 22.80 -19.06
C ARG A 380 -14.94 23.94 -19.57
N LEU A 381 -14.43 24.69 -20.54
CA LEU A 381 -15.28 25.46 -21.43
C LEU A 381 -16.23 24.45 -22.08
N ILE A 382 -17.49 24.47 -21.64
CA ILE A 382 -18.58 23.84 -22.36
C ILE A 382 -18.81 24.78 -23.54
N ALA A 383 -18.32 24.37 -24.71
CA ALA A 383 -18.64 25.01 -25.98
C ALA A 383 -19.98 24.49 -26.49
#